data_AF-A0A2K3MEE5-F1
#
_entry.id   AF-A0A2K3MEE5-F1
#
_cell.length_a   1.000
_cell.length_b   1.000
_cell.length_c   1.000
_cell.angle_alpha   90.00
_cell.angle_beta   90.00
_cell.angle_gamma   90.00
#
_symmetry.space_group_name_H-M   'P 1'
#
loop_
_entity.id
_entity.type
_entity.pdbx_description
1 polymer ?
#
loop_
_entity_poly.entity_id
_entity_poly.type
_entity_poly.pdbx_seq_one_letter_code
_entity_poly.pdbx_strand_id
1 'polypeptide(L)'
;VPDCIDKLAQAGIKIWVLTGDKMETAINIGLLRQEMKQLIIQLESPKIKALEKAEDKSAIEKASRENIRHQISEGAQQLAASRGTYEEAFALIIDGKSLAYALEDNTKDMFLDLAIRCASVICCRSSPKQKALVCYKFHSISSF
;
A
#
# COMPACT_ATOMS: atom_id res chain seq x y z
N VAL A 1 -17.78 14.92 -1.05
CA VAL A 1 -16.58 14.11 -1.41
C VAL A 1 -16.90 12.62 -1.37
N PRO A 2 -17.47 12.04 -0.29
CA PRO A 2 -17.82 10.61 -0.23
C PRO A 2 -18.69 10.15 -1.39
N ASP A 3 -19.80 10.85 -1.68
CA ASP A 3 -20.69 10.50 -2.80
C ASP A 3 -20.00 10.47 -4.17
N CYS A 4 -18.96 11.29 -4.36
CA CYS A 4 -18.19 11.31 -5.60
C CYS A 4 -17.31 10.07 -5.69
N ILE A 5 -16.61 9.73 -4.60
CA ILE A 5 -15.77 8.52 -4.50
C ILE A 5 -16.62 7.27 -4.73
N ASP A 6 -17.82 7.20 -4.13
CA ASP A 6 -18.73 6.08 -4.32
C ASP A 6 -19.19 5.94 -5.77
N LYS A 7 -19.53 7.05 -6.44
CA LYS A 7 -19.90 7.03 -7.87
C LYS A 7 -18.74 6.60 -8.77
N LEU A 8 -17.53 7.07 -8.49
CA LEU A 8 -16.33 6.64 -9.22
C LEU A 8 -16.06 5.15 -9.02
N ALA A 9 -16.18 4.65 -7.79
CA ALA A 9 -16.03 3.23 -7.48
C ALA A 9 -17.10 2.37 -8.16
N GLN A 10 -18.37 2.80 -8.14
CA GLN A 10 -19.47 2.14 -8.86
C GLN A 10 -19.26 2.13 -10.38
N ALA A 11 -18.58 3.13 -10.92
CA ALA A 11 -18.16 3.19 -12.32
C ALA A 11 -16.92 2.31 -12.62
N GLY A 12 -16.40 1.56 -11.64
CA GLY A 12 -15.23 0.70 -11.80
C GLY A 12 -13.89 1.44 -11.78
N ILE A 13 -13.87 2.72 -11.39
CA ILE A 13 -12.65 3.53 -11.32
C ILE A 13 -11.95 3.25 -9.98
N LYS A 14 -10.72 2.72 -10.05
CA LYS A 14 -9.86 2.48 -8.88
C LYS A 14 -9.19 3.78 -8.46
N ILE A 15 -9.28 4.11 -7.17
CA ILE A 15 -8.77 5.38 -6.64
C ILE A 15 -7.44 5.13 -5.94
N TRP A 16 -6.42 5.89 -6.34
CA TRP A 16 -5.09 5.89 -5.72
C TRP A 16 -4.81 7.27 -5.13
N VAL A 17 -4.45 7.30 -3.85
CA VAL A 17 -4.22 8.53 -3.10
C VAL A 17 -2.77 8.61 -2.69
N LEU A 18 -2.07 9.65 -3.15
CA LEU A 18 -0.67 9.89 -2.82
C LEU A 18 -0.53 11.17 -2.00
N THR A 19 -0.47 11.04 -0.69
CA THR A 19 -0.45 12.17 0.25
C THR A 19 0.86 12.27 1.04
N GLY A 20 1.22 13.50 1.41
CA GLY A 20 2.28 13.77 2.38
C GLY A 20 1.80 13.70 3.83
N ASP A 21 0.48 13.63 4.06
CA ASP A 21 -0.12 13.57 5.38
C ASP A 21 0.04 12.23 6.08
N LYS A 22 -0.34 12.20 7.36
CA LYS A 22 -0.39 10.98 8.16
C LYS A 22 -1.51 10.05 7.68
N MET A 23 -1.39 8.79 8.05
CA MET A 23 -2.34 7.75 7.68
C MET A 23 -3.75 8.03 8.20
N GLU A 24 -3.87 8.48 9.44
CA GLU A 24 -5.14 8.73 10.12
C GLU A 24 -5.97 9.78 9.37
N THR A 25 -5.30 10.80 8.84
CA THR A 25 -5.93 11.84 8.02
C THR A 25 -6.48 11.26 6.72
N ALA A 26 -5.71 10.41 6.03
CA ALA A 26 -6.16 9.78 4.79
C ALA A 26 -7.34 8.81 5.01
N ILE A 27 -7.34 8.09 6.14
CA ILE A 27 -8.43 7.23 6.57
C ILE A 27 -9.70 8.07 6.84
N ASN A 28 -9.56 9.15 7.62
CA ASN A 28 -10.69 9.97 8.08
C ASN A 28 -11.35 10.82 6.97
N ILE A 29 -10.67 11.08 5.85
CA ILE A 29 -11.24 11.85 4.72
C ILE A 29 -12.31 11.05 3.95
N GLY A 30 -12.57 9.79 4.32
CA GLY A 30 -13.62 8.97 3.70
C GLY A 30 -13.17 8.33 2.38
N LEU A 31 -11.86 8.18 2.20
CA LEU A 31 -11.27 7.42 1.08
C LEU A 31 -11.35 5.90 1.32
N LEU A 32 -11.63 5.51 2.56
CA LEU A 32 -11.95 4.14 2.96
C LEU A 32 -13.44 4.04 3.25
N ARG A 33 -14.15 3.28 2.44
CA ARG A 33 -15.50 2.82 2.75
C ARG A 33 -15.42 1.90 3.98
N GLN A 34 -16.35 2.06 4.93
CA GLN A 34 -16.35 1.32 6.20
C GLN A 34 -16.38 -0.20 6.03
N GLU A 35 -16.87 -0.68 4.89
CA GLU A 35 -17.01 -2.10 4.56
C GLU A 35 -15.71 -2.71 3.99
N MET A 36 -14.68 -1.90 3.70
CA MET A 36 -13.44 -2.40 3.12
C MET A 36 -12.51 -3.02 4.16
N LYS A 37 -11.99 -4.21 3.87
CA LYS A 37 -10.89 -4.81 4.62
C LYS A 37 -9.60 -4.04 4.36
N GLN A 38 -8.89 -3.68 5.41
CA GLN A 38 -7.68 -2.88 5.32
C GLN A 38 -6.43 -3.78 5.29
N LEU A 39 -5.59 -3.62 4.28
CA LEU A 39 -4.25 -4.18 4.21
C LEU A 39 -3.26 -3.07 4.51
N ILE A 40 -2.59 -3.13 5.66
CA ILE A 40 -1.64 -2.11 6.10
C ILE A 40 -0.22 -2.65 5.92
N ILE A 41 0.60 -1.93 5.17
CA ILE A 41 2.02 -2.21 4.97
C ILE A 41 2.84 -1.13 5.66
N GLN A 42 3.51 -1.48 6.76
CA GLN A 42 4.35 -0.58 7.53
C GLN A 42 5.65 -1.24 8.01
N LEU A 43 6.70 -0.43 8.18
CA LEU A 43 7.98 -0.85 8.78
C LEU A 43 7.96 -0.94 10.30
N GLU A 44 6.79 -0.84 10.93
CA GLU A 44 6.66 -0.88 12.38
C GLU A 44 6.67 -2.32 12.91
N SER A 45 7.86 -2.92 13.00
CA SER A 45 8.06 -4.16 13.76
C SER A 45 8.95 -3.94 14.98
N PRO A 46 8.70 -4.64 16.11
CA PRO A 46 9.58 -4.59 17.28
C PRO A 46 11.04 -4.93 16.94
N LYS A 47 11.24 -5.84 15.97
CA LYS A 47 12.56 -6.25 15.46
C LYS A 47 13.29 -5.08 14.79
N ILE A 48 12.62 -4.32 13.91
CA ILE A 48 13.22 -3.16 13.24
C ILE A 48 13.54 -2.07 14.26
N LYS A 49 12.61 -1.78 15.18
CA LYS A 49 12.82 -0.79 16.25
C LYS A 49 13.99 -1.15 17.18
N ALA A 50 14.24 -2.44 17.40
CA ALA A 50 15.40 -2.90 18.17
C ALA A 50 16.72 -2.75 17.41
N LEU A 51 16.72 -3.05 16.11
CA LEU A 51 17.90 -2.90 15.25
C LEU A 51 18.28 -1.43 15.01
N GLU A 52 17.29 -0.53 14.93
CA GLU A 52 17.53 0.92 14.87
C GLU A 52 18.34 1.43 16.08
N LYS A 53 18.12 0.86 17.28
CA LYS A 53 18.90 1.20 18.48
C LYS A 53 20.33 0.68 18.45
N ALA A 54 20.60 -0.37 17.68
CA ALA A 54 21.93 -0.96 17.54
C ALA A 54 22.75 -0.30 16.41
N GLU A 55 22.19 0.68 15.70
CA GLU A 55 22.79 1.42 14.57
C GLU A 55 23.35 0.55 13.42
N ASP A 56 22.94 -0.73 13.33
CA ASP A 56 23.34 -1.62 12.24
C ASP A 56 22.45 -1.42 11.01
N LYS A 57 22.89 -0.51 10.13
CA LYS A 57 22.18 -0.16 8.89
C LYS A 57 21.93 -1.37 7.99
N SER A 58 22.89 -2.28 7.88
CA SER A 58 22.78 -3.46 7.00
C SER A 58 21.71 -4.43 7.52
N ALA A 59 21.72 -4.68 8.83
CA ALA A 59 20.71 -5.53 9.46
C ALA A 59 19.31 -4.91 9.39
N ILE A 60 19.20 -3.58 9.56
CA ILE A 60 17.92 -2.85 9.42
C ILE A 60 17.38 -3.01 8.00
N GLU A 61 18.17 -2.71 6.97
CA GLU A 61 17.73 -2.82 5.58
C GLU A 61 17.26 -4.24 5.23
N LYS A 62 18.00 -5.26 5.67
CA LYS A 62 17.63 -6.66 5.42
C LYS A 62 16.31 -7.02 6.11
N ALA A 63 16.17 -6.66 7.38
CA ALA A 63 14.96 -6.92 8.15
C ALA A 63 13.74 -6.14 7.61
N SER A 64 13.94 -4.90 7.17
CA SER A 64 12.92 -4.08 6.53
C SER A 64 12.41 -4.71 5.25
N ARG A 65 13.31 -5.13 4.34
CA ARG A 65 12.93 -5.83 3.09
C ARG A 65 12.14 -7.09 3.34
N GLU A 66 12.61 -7.95 4.26
CA GLU A 66 11.96 -9.19 4.63
C GLU A 66 10.55 -8.94 5.17
N ASN A 67 10.41 -7.96 6.07
CA ASN A 67 9.14 -7.57 6.67
C ASN A 67 8.13 -7.05 5.64
N ILE A 68 8.58 -6.22 4.68
CA ILE A 68 7.70 -5.70 3.63
C ILE A 68 7.27 -6.81 2.67
N ARG A 69 8.21 -7.67 2.26
CA ARG A 69 7.89 -8.83 1.41
C ARG A 69 6.88 -9.77 2.07
N HIS A 70 7.02 -10.01 3.37
CA HIS A 70 6.09 -10.83 4.15
C HIS A 70 4.68 -10.22 4.15
N GLN A 71 4.55 -8.93 4.50
CA GLN A 71 3.25 -8.25 4.53
C GLN A 71 2.55 -8.22 3.16
N ILE A 72 3.31 -8.04 2.07
CA ILE A 72 2.76 -8.11 0.71
C ILE A 72 2.24 -9.52 0.40
N SER A 73 3.02 -10.55 0.74
CA SER A 73 2.64 -11.95 0.53
C SER A 73 1.39 -12.32 1.33
N GLU A 74 1.33 -11.89 2.59
CA GLU A 74 0.18 -12.10 3.47
C GLU A 74 -1.08 -11.40 2.93
N GLY A 75 -0.96 -10.14 2.51
CA GLY A 75 -2.07 -9.42 1.88
C GLY A 75 -2.56 -10.08 0.59
N ALA A 76 -1.64 -10.64 -0.21
CA ALA A 76 -2.00 -11.38 -1.42
C ALA A 76 -2.77 -12.68 -1.11
N GLN A 77 -2.40 -13.38 -0.04
CA GLN A 77 -3.12 -14.57 0.44
C GLN A 77 -4.51 -14.21 0.96
N GLN A 78 -4.66 -13.08 1.67
CA GLN A 78 -5.97 -12.61 2.12
C GLN A 78 -6.91 -12.28 0.95
N LEU A 79 -6.39 -11.65 -0.10
CA LEU A 79 -7.14 -11.43 -1.34
C LEU A 79 -7.53 -12.74 -2.03
N ALA A 80 -6.60 -13.69 -2.14
CA ALA A 80 -6.87 -14.98 -2.77
C ALA A 80 -7.90 -15.83 -1.99
N ALA A 81 -7.94 -15.68 -0.67
CA ALA A 81 -8.92 -16.34 0.20
C ALA A 81 -10.32 -15.69 0.13
N SER A 82 -10.40 -14.41 -0.25
CA SER A 82 -11.66 -13.72 -0.47
C SER A 82 -12.31 -14.25 -1.76
N ARG A 83 -13.57 -14.72 -1.67
CA ARG A 83 -14.25 -15.45 -2.77
C ARG A 83 -14.76 -14.55 -3.91
N GLY A 84 -14.16 -13.37 -4.11
CA GLY A 84 -14.53 -12.45 -5.20
C GLY A 84 -15.97 -11.93 -5.14
N THR A 85 -16.64 -12.01 -3.98
CA THR A 85 -17.91 -11.31 -3.79
C THR A 85 -17.65 -9.81 -3.72
N TYR A 86 -18.48 -9.01 -4.39
CA TYR A 86 -18.40 -7.54 -4.37
C TYR A 86 -18.43 -6.93 -2.95
N GLU A 87 -18.81 -7.72 -1.95
CA GLU A 87 -18.89 -7.34 -0.53
C GLU A 87 -17.53 -7.30 0.17
N GLU A 88 -16.50 -8.03 -0.31
CA GLU A 88 -15.17 -8.03 0.31
C GLU A 88 -14.15 -7.21 -0.49
N ALA A 89 -14.37 -5.89 -0.54
CA ALA A 89 -13.42 -4.97 -1.14
C ALA A 89 -12.24 -4.71 -0.19
N PHE A 90 -11.01 -4.68 -0.74
CA PHE A 90 -9.81 -4.39 0.04
C PHE A 90 -9.28 -3.00 -0.27
N ALA A 91 -8.75 -2.35 0.76
CA ALA A 91 -7.99 -1.11 0.63
C ALA A 91 -6.56 -1.33 1.11
N LEU A 92 -5.59 -0.98 0.26
CA LEU A 92 -4.17 -1.05 0.58
C LEU A 92 -3.70 0.29 1.15
N ILE A 93 -2.99 0.26 2.27
CA ILE A 93 -2.45 1.44 2.94
C ILE A 93 -0.96 1.20 3.17
N ILE A 94 -0.12 2.09 2.66
CA ILE A 94 1.34 1.99 2.77
C ILE A 94 1.95 3.35 3.10
N ASP A 95 2.91 3.38 4.03
CA ASP A 95 3.63 4.61 4.36
C ASP A 95 4.85 4.83 3.47
N GLY A 96 5.32 6.08 3.40
CA GLY A 96 6.44 6.46 2.53
C GLY A 96 7.73 5.68 2.81
N LYS A 97 8.01 5.30 4.06
CA LYS A 97 9.21 4.51 4.37
C LYS A 97 9.08 3.08 3.82
N SER A 98 7.94 2.44 4.00
CA SER A 98 7.67 1.09 3.47
C SER A 98 7.59 1.07 1.96
N LEU A 99 7.03 2.13 1.36
CA LEU A 99 6.90 2.27 -0.09
C LEU A 99 8.27 2.26 -0.79
N ALA A 100 9.32 2.76 -0.14
CA ALA A 100 10.68 2.72 -0.69
C ALA A 100 11.15 1.27 -0.94
N TYR A 101 10.93 0.37 0.03
CA TYR A 101 11.27 -1.04 -0.09
C TYR A 101 10.30 -1.80 -1.00
N ALA A 102 9.01 -1.46 -0.96
CA ALA A 102 7.99 -2.10 -1.78
C ALA A 102 8.21 -1.85 -3.29
N LEU A 103 8.89 -0.75 -3.66
CA LEU A 103 9.20 -0.40 -5.04
C LEU A 103 10.58 -0.89 -5.52
N GLU A 104 11.35 -1.61 -4.69
CA GLU A 104 12.61 -2.26 -5.10
C GLU A 104 12.35 -3.40 -6.09
N ASP A 105 13.28 -3.63 -7.03
CA ASP A 105 13.08 -4.55 -8.16
C ASP A 105 12.69 -5.99 -7.76
N ASN A 106 13.08 -6.46 -6.58
CA ASN A 106 12.75 -7.80 -6.06
C ASN A 106 11.32 -7.94 -5.48
N THR A 107 10.64 -6.83 -5.23
CA THR A 107 9.36 -6.78 -4.50
C THR A 107 8.29 -5.97 -5.24
N LYS A 108 8.72 -5.09 -6.14
CA LYS A 108 7.91 -4.17 -6.95
C LYS A 108 6.72 -4.85 -7.63
N ASP A 109 6.96 -5.95 -8.32
CA ASP A 109 5.92 -6.60 -9.11
C ASP A 109 4.86 -7.25 -8.21
N MET A 110 5.28 -7.84 -7.08
CA MET A 110 4.35 -8.38 -6.07
C MET A 110 3.51 -7.26 -5.44
N PHE A 111 4.13 -6.12 -5.13
CA PHE A 111 3.45 -4.96 -4.57
C PHE A 111 2.41 -4.39 -5.54
N LEU A 112 2.78 -4.22 -6.82
CA LEU A 112 1.90 -3.63 -7.82
C LEU A 112 0.74 -4.57 -8.17
N ASP A 113 0.99 -5.88 -8.24
CA ASP A 113 -0.04 -6.90 -8.42
C ASP A 113 -1.04 -6.93 -7.23
N LEU A 114 -0.53 -6.82 -5.99
CA LEU A 114 -1.37 -6.64 -4.80
C LEU A 114 -2.22 -5.37 -4.90
N ALA A 115 -1.58 -4.23 -5.20
CA ALA A 115 -2.22 -2.92 -5.23
C ALA A 115 -3.28 -2.80 -6.32
N ILE A 116 -3.07 -3.42 -7.49
CA ILE A 116 -4.04 -3.44 -8.59
C ILE A 116 -5.28 -4.25 -8.21
N ARG A 117 -5.17 -5.28 -7.38
CA ARG A 117 -6.34 -6.05 -6.92
C ARG A 117 -7.16 -5.35 -5.84
N CYS A 118 -6.57 -4.38 -5.13
CA CYS A 118 -7.31 -3.58 -4.17
C CYS A 118 -8.25 -2.58 -4.87
N ALA A 119 -9.38 -2.29 -4.23
CA ALA A 119 -10.35 -1.31 -4.70
C ALA A 119 -9.86 0.14 -4.48
N SER A 120 -9.03 0.34 -3.46
CA SER A 120 -8.43 1.64 -3.11
C SER A 120 -6.99 1.45 -2.64
N VAL A 121 -6.12 2.40 -2.96
CA VAL A 121 -4.72 2.41 -2.52
C VAL A 121 -4.38 3.78 -1.93
N ILE A 122 -3.79 3.81 -0.74
CA ILE A 122 -3.37 5.01 -0.04
C ILE A 122 -1.88 4.92 0.26
N CYS A 123 -1.10 5.79 -0.38
CA CYS A 123 0.30 6.04 -0.07
C CYS A 123 0.39 7.29 0.82
N CYS A 124 0.58 7.10 2.12
CA CYS A 124 0.71 8.19 3.09
C CYS A 124 2.17 8.57 3.33
N ARG A 125 2.43 9.79 3.82
CA ARG A 125 3.79 10.33 4.05
C ARG A 125 4.74 10.19 2.85
N SER A 126 4.21 10.24 1.63
CA SER A 126 4.98 10.06 0.40
C SER A 126 5.62 11.38 -0.04
N SER A 127 6.94 11.35 -0.25
CA SER A 127 7.70 12.50 -0.79
C SER A 127 7.34 12.79 -2.25
N PRO A 128 7.54 14.03 -2.77
CA PRO A 128 7.29 14.35 -4.18
C PRO A 128 7.97 13.37 -5.16
N LYS A 129 9.20 12.95 -4.86
CA LYS A 129 9.95 11.96 -5.65
C LYS A 129 9.25 10.60 -5.68
N GLN A 130 8.75 10.13 -4.54
CA GLN A 130 8.02 8.87 -4.45
C GLN A 130 6.69 8.94 -5.19
N LYS A 131 5.98 10.07 -5.13
CA LYS A 131 4.73 10.25 -5.88
C LYS A 131 4.97 10.11 -7.39
N ALA A 132 5.98 10.79 -7.91
CA ALA A 132 6.38 10.69 -9.31
C ALA A 132 6.74 9.25 -9.69
N LEU A 133 7.49 8.54 -8.83
CA LEU A 133 7.89 7.16 -9.06
C LEU A 133 6.68 6.22 -9.13
N VAL A 134 5.72 6.33 -8.21
CA VAL A 134 4.49 5.52 -8.23
C VAL A 134 3.70 5.77 -9.52
N CYS A 135 3.50 7.04 -9.89
CA CYS A 135 2.78 7.39 -11.12
C CYS A 135 3.46 6.77 -12.35
N TYR A 136 4.80 6.87 -12.45
CA TYR A 136 5.55 6.29 -13.55
C TYR A 136 5.45 4.76 -13.61
N LYS A 137 5.63 4.09 -12.46
CA LYS A 137 5.61 2.62 -12.38
C LYS A 137 4.20 2.07 -12.66
N PHE A 138 3.15 2.76 -12.22
CA PHE A 138 1.77 2.37 -12.50
C PHE A 138 1.45 2.48 -14.00
N HIS A 139 1.85 3.58 -14.65
CA HIS A 139 1.65 3.77 -16.09
C HIS A 139 2.34 2.67 -16.92
N SER A 140 3.53 2.24 -16.50
CA SER A 140 4.27 1.17 -17.17
C SER A 140 3.60 -0.21 -17.10
N ILE A 141 2.68 -0.45 -16.16
CA ILE A 141 2.00 -1.75 -15.96
C ILE A 141 0.59 -1.74 -16.56
N SER A 142 -0.07 -0.58 -16.58
CA SER A 142 -1.40 -0.41 -17.17
C SER A 142 -1.40 -0.25 -18.70
N SER A 143 -0.23 -0.39 -19.34
CA SER A 143 -0.06 -0.34 -20.80
C SER A 143 -0.20 -1.70 -21.51
N PHE A 144 -0.78 -2.70 -20.84
CA PHE A 144 -1.13 -4.01 -21.43
C PHE A 144 -2.62 -4.29 -21.28
#